data_AF-A0A7W1PKL0-F1
#
_entry.id   AF-A0A7W1PKL0-F1
#
_cell.length_a   1.000
_cell.length_b   1.000
_cell.length_c   1.000
_cell.angle_alpha   90.00
_cell.angle_beta   90.00
_cell.angle_gamma   90.00
#
_symmetry.space_group_name_H-M   'P 1'
#
loop_
_entity.id
_entity.type
_entity.pdbx_description
1 polymer ?
#
loop_
_entity_poly.entity_id
_entity_poly.type
_entity_poly.pdbx_seq_one_letter_code
_entity_poly.pdbx_strand_id
1 'polypeptide(L)'
;MRARFAVPMVACALVLGPLAGAAAQDTSAAQAPATQDTAAQGYAPAEPAPVAAPGAEPAPAPAAAVAPTAAPAPAPVAPSTASTRAAALSSLGFVEILTPRSTDRIRRAIEEAKLDQREAETEYREQQGLESQVKAMVDVKKQEVSTLDAQRKLAEKSKQEAEVASFAAEKRDAERHKQFLEKRVSLHQAEKDAARARKNLGEASQRALELELQLADRRADRDRTASTDPGATMRHENVIRELERKVLEAQRTEADREKQVADRHQDIAKRRLELYQAQAAATGNR
;
A
#
# COMPACT_ATOMS: atom_id res chain seq x y z
N MET A 1 4.80 14.70 -13.90
CA MET A 1 4.87 13.24 -14.06
C MET A 1 5.51 12.68 -12.80
N ARG A 2 4.71 12.27 -11.81
CA ARG A 2 5.24 11.58 -10.61
C ARG A 2 5.47 10.13 -11.01
N ALA A 3 6.72 9.68 -11.01
CA ALA A 3 7.08 8.31 -11.33
C ALA A 3 6.54 7.40 -10.21
N ARG A 4 5.47 6.66 -10.51
CA ARG A 4 4.99 5.57 -9.65
C ARG A 4 6.07 4.51 -9.65
N PHE A 5 6.86 4.44 -8.58
CA PHE A 5 7.75 3.30 -8.33
C PHE A 5 6.88 2.10 -8.00
N ALA A 6 6.51 1.35 -9.03
CA ALA A 6 5.93 0.02 -8.88
C ALA A 6 7.01 -0.89 -8.30
N VAL A 7 6.97 -1.12 -6.99
CA VAL A 7 7.79 -2.15 -6.34
C VAL A 7 7.13 -3.49 -6.66
N PRO A 8 7.79 -4.40 -7.41
CA PRO A 8 7.22 -5.71 -7.67
C PRO A 8 7.14 -6.48 -6.34
N MET A 9 5.91 -6.82 -5.92
CA MET A 9 5.69 -7.85 -4.91
C MET A 9 6.19 -9.18 -5.46
N VAL A 10 7.36 -9.61 -4.99
CA VAL A 10 7.83 -10.99 -5.19
C VAL A 10 7.05 -11.87 -4.22
N ALA A 11 6.03 -12.54 -4.73
CA ALA A 11 5.32 -13.60 -4.03
C ALA A 11 6.23 -14.85 -3.94
N CYS A 12 7.01 -14.94 -2.86
CA CYS A 12 7.70 -16.19 -2.52
C CYS A 12 6.68 -17.20 -1.97
N ALA A 13 6.24 -18.12 -2.83
CA ALA A 13 5.50 -19.31 -2.44
C ALA A 13 6.40 -20.23 -1.60
N LEU A 14 6.20 -20.22 -0.28
CA LEU A 14 6.78 -21.20 0.63
C LEU A 14 5.89 -22.45 0.63
N VAL A 15 6.38 -23.49 -0.04
CA VAL A 15 5.84 -24.86 0.03
C VAL A 15 6.09 -25.40 1.44
N LEU A 16 5.07 -25.38 2.29
CA LEU A 16 5.04 -26.19 3.52
C LEU A 16 4.59 -27.61 3.16
N GLY A 17 5.51 -28.57 3.28
CA GLY A 17 5.17 -30.00 3.23
C GLY A 17 4.45 -30.46 4.50
N PRO A 18 3.63 -31.53 4.43
CA PRO A 18 2.89 -32.02 5.58
C PRO A 18 3.81 -32.87 6.47
N LEU A 19 3.95 -32.48 7.74
CA LEU A 19 4.43 -33.38 8.78
C LEU A 19 3.23 -34.13 9.36
N ALA A 20 3.13 -35.41 9.00
CA ALA A 20 2.23 -36.36 9.62
C ALA A 20 2.69 -36.61 11.07
N GLY A 21 1.90 -36.13 12.02
CA GLY A 21 2.01 -36.51 13.43
C GLY A 21 0.97 -37.58 13.74
N ALA A 22 1.42 -38.82 13.88
CA ALA A 22 0.66 -39.89 14.48
C ALA A 22 0.71 -39.75 16.01
N ALA A 23 -0.45 -39.67 16.66
CA ALA A 23 -0.58 -40.01 18.08
C ALA A 23 -1.96 -40.63 18.33
N ALA A 24 -1.91 -41.73 19.06
CA ALA A 24 -2.97 -42.70 19.29
C ALA A 24 -4.07 -42.22 20.25
N GLN A 25 -5.14 -42.99 20.22
CA GLN A 25 -6.42 -42.90 20.93
C GLN A 25 -6.28 -43.19 22.44
N ASP A 26 -7.15 -42.58 23.25
CA ASP A 26 -8.08 -43.28 24.17
C ASP A 26 -8.99 -42.24 24.88
N THR A 27 -10.29 -42.18 24.54
CA THR A 27 -11.48 -42.90 25.09
C THR A 27 -11.98 -42.40 26.44
N SER A 28 -13.15 -41.73 26.44
CA SER A 28 -14.36 -41.97 27.27
C SER A 28 -15.31 -40.76 27.11
N ALA A 29 -16.34 -40.80 26.27
CA ALA A 29 -17.66 -41.42 26.46
C ALA A 29 -18.75 -40.38 26.82
N ALA A 30 -19.58 -40.01 25.83
CA ALA A 30 -21.02 -39.76 25.98
C ALA A 30 -21.71 -39.85 24.60
N GLN A 31 -22.43 -40.95 24.40
CA GLN A 31 -23.30 -41.31 23.25
C GLN A 31 -24.53 -40.38 23.15
N ALA A 32 -24.83 -39.81 21.97
CA ALA A 32 -25.83 -40.20 20.94
C ALA A 32 -27.27 -39.66 21.20
N PRO A 33 -28.21 -39.59 20.21
CA PRO A 33 -28.21 -40.11 18.83
C PRO A 33 -28.56 -39.05 17.73
N ALA A 34 -27.94 -39.13 16.55
CA ALA A 34 -28.40 -39.75 15.28
C ALA A 34 -29.47 -38.97 14.47
N THR A 35 -29.11 -38.56 13.24
CA THR A 35 -29.87 -38.83 12.00
C THR A 35 -29.10 -38.34 10.75
N GLN A 36 -28.83 -39.30 9.86
CA GLN A 36 -28.91 -39.28 8.38
C GLN A 36 -28.06 -38.23 7.61
N ASP A 37 -27.00 -38.60 6.88
CA ASP A 37 -26.95 -39.38 5.63
C ASP A 37 -27.51 -38.61 4.41
N THR A 38 -26.61 -37.98 3.63
CA THR A 38 -26.83 -37.66 2.21
C THR A 38 -25.49 -37.62 1.48
N ALA A 39 -25.15 -38.77 0.92
CA ALA A 39 -24.63 -39.01 -0.42
C ALA A 39 -23.63 -38.02 -1.06
N ALA A 40 -22.45 -38.59 -1.29
CA ALA A 40 -21.56 -38.36 -2.41
C ALA A 40 -22.25 -37.98 -3.74
N GLN A 41 -21.83 -36.87 -4.33
CA GLN A 41 -21.84 -36.68 -5.78
C GLN A 41 -20.49 -36.09 -6.20
N GLY A 42 -19.78 -36.89 -7.01
CA GLY A 42 -18.48 -36.54 -7.55
C GLY A 42 -18.57 -35.37 -8.53
N TYR A 43 -17.65 -34.43 -8.38
CA TYR A 43 -17.33 -33.48 -9.44
C TYR A 43 -16.15 -34.02 -10.24
N ALA A 44 -16.45 -34.50 -11.44
CA ALA A 44 -15.45 -34.73 -12.48
C ALA A 44 -15.04 -33.39 -13.11
N PRO A 45 -13.75 -33.16 -13.41
CA PRO A 45 -13.32 -32.02 -14.20
C PRO A 45 -13.66 -32.23 -15.68
N ALA A 46 -14.40 -31.30 -16.28
CA ALA A 46 -14.62 -31.27 -17.72
C ALA A 46 -13.39 -30.69 -18.43
N GLU A 47 -12.66 -31.53 -19.16
CA GLU A 47 -11.72 -31.10 -20.20
C GLU A 47 -12.45 -30.64 -21.47
N PRO A 48 -11.83 -29.78 -22.29
CA PRO A 48 -12.49 -28.86 -23.20
C PRO A 48 -12.90 -29.50 -24.54
N ALA A 49 -14.07 -29.12 -25.04
CA ALA A 49 -14.47 -29.39 -26.42
C ALA A 49 -13.81 -28.39 -27.38
N PRO A 50 -13.29 -28.83 -28.55
CA PRO A 50 -12.77 -27.95 -29.58
C PRO A 50 -13.95 -27.31 -30.33
N VAL A 51 -14.13 -25.99 -30.18
CA VAL A 51 -15.09 -25.25 -31.01
C VAL A 51 -14.42 -24.95 -32.35
N ALA A 52 -15.03 -25.53 -33.38
CA ALA A 52 -14.74 -25.36 -34.78
C ALA A 52 -14.70 -23.88 -35.20
N ALA A 53 -13.75 -23.55 -36.07
CA ALA A 53 -13.73 -22.30 -36.83
C ALA A 53 -14.93 -22.24 -37.79
N PRO A 54 -15.68 -21.13 -37.83
CA PRO A 54 -16.53 -20.83 -38.97
C PRO A 54 -16.11 -19.52 -39.65
N GLY A 55 -16.00 -19.60 -40.98
CA GLY A 55 -16.39 -18.50 -41.86
C GLY A 55 -15.29 -17.52 -42.23
N ALA A 56 -14.69 -17.76 -43.40
CA ALA A 56 -14.07 -16.71 -44.18
C ALA A 56 -15.09 -15.58 -44.41
N GLU A 57 -14.77 -14.39 -43.88
CA GLU A 57 -15.53 -13.18 -44.09
C GLU A 57 -15.25 -12.66 -45.52
N PRO A 58 -16.30 -12.28 -46.29
CA PRO A 58 -16.15 -11.87 -47.68
C PRO A 58 -15.43 -10.53 -47.81
N ALA A 59 -14.65 -10.43 -48.89
CA ALA A 59 -13.89 -9.24 -49.28
C ALA A 59 -14.75 -7.96 -49.29
N PRO A 60 -14.28 -6.84 -48.70
CA PRO A 60 -14.96 -5.57 -48.81
C PRO A 60 -14.88 -5.04 -50.24
N ALA A 61 -16.05 -4.74 -50.80
CA ALA A 61 -16.20 -3.98 -52.03
C ALA A 61 -15.56 -2.57 -51.89
N PRO A 62 -15.02 -1.99 -52.98
CA PRO A 62 -14.47 -0.64 -52.95
C PRO A 62 -15.59 0.37 -52.73
N ALA A 63 -15.70 0.88 -51.51
CA ALA A 63 -16.57 2.00 -51.18
C ALA A 63 -16.01 3.28 -51.78
N ALA A 64 -16.88 4.00 -52.47
CA ALA A 64 -16.60 5.24 -53.18
C ALA A 64 -15.94 6.30 -52.29
N ALA A 65 -15.00 7.03 -52.89
CA ALA A 65 -14.38 8.21 -52.32
C ALA A 65 -15.45 9.27 -51.97
N VAL A 66 -15.73 9.41 -50.67
CA VAL A 66 -16.52 10.52 -50.14
C VAL A 66 -15.61 11.74 -50.06
N ALA A 67 -16.01 12.81 -50.74
CA ALA A 67 -15.32 14.09 -50.73
C ALA A 67 -15.11 14.61 -49.28
N PRO A 68 -13.99 15.31 -49.01
CA PRO A 68 -13.73 15.87 -47.68
C PRO A 68 -14.74 16.97 -47.36
N THR A 69 -15.67 16.67 -46.47
CA THR A 69 -16.51 17.68 -45.81
C THR A 69 -15.60 18.58 -44.98
N ALA A 70 -15.59 19.86 -45.31
CA ALA A 70 -14.82 20.89 -44.62
C ALA A 70 -15.09 20.84 -43.11
N ALA A 71 -14.01 20.66 -42.34
CA ALA A 71 -14.05 20.74 -40.89
C ALA A 71 -14.59 22.10 -40.45
N PRO A 72 -15.51 22.16 -39.47
CA PRO A 72 -15.95 23.43 -38.91
C PRO A 72 -14.74 24.16 -38.31
N ALA A 73 -14.59 25.43 -38.69
CA ALA A 73 -13.54 26.30 -38.17
C ALA A 73 -13.55 26.29 -36.63
N PRO A 74 -12.38 26.19 -35.97
CA PRO A 74 -12.30 26.25 -34.52
C PRO A 74 -12.88 27.59 -34.05
N ALA A 75 -13.90 27.54 -33.20
CA ALA A 75 -14.41 28.72 -32.53
C ALA A 75 -13.25 29.40 -31.77
N PRO A 76 -13.14 30.74 -31.81
CA PRO A 76 -12.09 31.45 -31.11
C PRO A 76 -12.22 31.18 -29.61
N VAL A 77 -11.24 30.47 -29.06
CA VAL A 77 -11.11 30.23 -27.62
C VAL A 77 -10.85 31.59 -26.99
N ALA A 78 -11.81 32.12 -26.23
CA ALA A 78 -11.65 33.39 -25.55
C ALA A 78 -10.40 33.33 -24.65
N PRO A 79 -9.52 34.34 -24.69
CA PRO A 79 -8.33 34.35 -23.86
C PRO A 79 -8.74 34.31 -22.38
N SER A 80 -8.27 33.29 -21.66
CA SER A 80 -8.44 33.18 -20.22
C SER A 80 -7.79 34.39 -19.54
N THR A 81 -8.59 35.20 -18.83
CA THR A 81 -8.16 36.37 -18.06
C THR A 81 -7.15 36.05 -16.95
N ALA A 82 -6.96 34.76 -16.61
CA ALA A 82 -5.88 34.31 -15.74
C ALA A 82 -4.48 34.62 -16.33
N SER A 83 -4.36 34.66 -17.66
CA SER A 83 -3.11 34.95 -18.35
C SER A 83 -2.64 36.41 -18.16
N THR A 84 -3.58 37.35 -17.99
CA THR A 84 -3.27 38.79 -17.88
C THR A 84 -2.63 39.19 -16.56
N ARG A 85 -3.00 38.59 -15.42
CA ARG A 85 -2.37 38.90 -14.11
C ARG A 85 -0.96 38.32 -14.01
N ALA A 86 -0.76 37.07 -14.45
CA ALA A 86 0.56 36.44 -14.45
C ALA A 86 1.55 37.24 -15.33
N ALA A 87 1.09 37.68 -16.51
CA ALA A 87 1.88 38.56 -17.38
C ALA A 87 2.16 39.94 -16.74
N ALA A 88 1.17 40.55 -16.07
CA ALA A 88 1.34 41.83 -15.39
C ALA A 88 2.31 41.73 -14.19
N LEU A 89 2.19 40.69 -13.36
CA LEU A 89 3.11 40.46 -12.23
C LEU A 89 4.53 40.16 -12.72
N SER A 90 4.66 39.36 -13.78
CA SER A 90 5.96 39.07 -14.39
C SER A 90 6.63 40.33 -14.97
N SER A 91 5.87 41.25 -15.57
CA SER A 91 6.40 42.53 -16.06
C SER A 91 6.92 43.46 -14.94
N LEU A 92 6.42 43.28 -13.73
CA LEU A 92 6.83 44.00 -12.52
C LEU A 92 7.93 43.26 -11.74
N GLY A 93 8.46 42.15 -12.28
CA GLY A 93 9.48 41.32 -11.62
C GLY A 93 8.95 40.44 -10.48
N PHE A 94 7.63 40.36 -10.28
CA PHE A 94 7.02 39.47 -9.30
C PHE A 94 6.79 38.08 -9.89
N VAL A 95 7.17 37.05 -9.15
CA VAL A 95 6.94 35.65 -9.52
C VAL A 95 5.61 35.19 -8.93
N GLU A 96 4.74 34.61 -9.75
CA GLU A 96 3.56 33.92 -9.25
C GLU A 96 3.99 32.66 -8.46
N ILE A 97 3.88 32.74 -7.14
CA ILE A 97 4.39 31.70 -6.22
C ILE A 97 3.61 30.40 -6.35
N LEU A 98 2.29 30.48 -6.59
CA LEU A 98 1.40 29.33 -6.72
C LEU A 98 0.79 29.28 -8.13
N THR A 99 1.33 28.39 -8.96
CA THR A 99 0.81 28.13 -10.31
C THR A 99 -0.64 27.67 -10.23
N PRO A 100 -1.60 28.38 -10.86
CA PRO A 100 -3.00 28.02 -10.79
C PRO A 100 -3.26 26.68 -11.48
N ARG A 101 -3.91 25.76 -10.78
CA ARG A 101 -4.45 24.52 -11.35
C ARG A 101 -5.95 24.67 -11.59
N SER A 102 -6.47 24.02 -12.62
CA SER A 102 -7.92 23.95 -12.85
C SER A 102 -8.60 23.22 -11.69
N THR A 103 -9.77 23.69 -11.27
CA THR A 103 -10.58 23.11 -10.19
C THR A 103 -10.87 21.61 -10.41
N ASP A 104 -11.13 21.19 -11.64
CA ASP A 104 -11.33 19.78 -11.99
C ASP A 104 -10.10 18.91 -11.72
N ARG A 105 -8.91 19.43 -12.00
CA ARG A 105 -7.63 18.74 -11.72
C ARG A 105 -7.39 18.63 -10.22
N ILE A 106 -7.72 19.67 -9.46
CA ILE A 106 -7.60 19.67 -7.99
C ILE A 106 -8.58 18.63 -7.40
N ARG A 107 -9.83 18.61 -7.85
CA ARG A 107 -10.84 17.61 -7.41
C ARG A 107 -10.42 16.18 -7.71
N ARG A 108 -9.90 15.91 -8.91
CA ARG A 108 -9.35 14.58 -9.25
C ARG A 108 -8.20 14.19 -8.32
N ALA A 109 -7.31 15.12 -8.00
CA ALA A 109 -6.20 14.87 -7.07
C ALA A 109 -6.69 14.63 -5.63
N ILE A 110 -7.77 15.28 -5.19
CA ILE A 110 -8.41 15.01 -3.88
C ILE A 110 -8.93 13.58 -3.83
N GLU A 111 -9.60 13.11 -4.88
CA GLU A 111 -10.10 11.74 -4.95
C GLU A 111 -8.96 10.71 -5.01
N GLU A 112 -7.87 11.02 -5.74
CA GLU A 112 -6.64 10.19 -5.73
C GLU A 112 -6.05 10.11 -4.31
N ALA A 113 -5.90 11.24 -3.60
CA ALA A 113 -5.40 11.25 -2.23
C ALA A 113 -6.28 10.46 -1.26
N LYS A 114 -7.61 10.44 -1.44
CA LYS A 114 -8.53 9.60 -0.65
C LYS A 114 -8.38 8.11 -0.96
N LEU A 115 -8.13 7.78 -2.23
CA LEU A 115 -7.86 6.41 -2.63
C LEU A 115 -6.55 5.91 -2.00
N ASP A 116 -5.49 6.71 -2.07
CA ASP A 116 -4.19 6.42 -1.43
C ASP A 116 -4.35 6.18 0.09
N GLN A 117 -5.19 6.98 0.77
CA GLN A 117 -5.48 6.77 2.21
C GLN A 117 -6.16 5.42 2.49
N ARG A 118 -7.12 5.01 1.64
CA ARG A 118 -7.84 3.73 1.81
C ARG A 118 -6.93 2.54 1.53
N GLU A 119 -6.07 2.64 0.52
CA GLU A 119 -5.06 1.63 0.22
C GLU A 119 -4.09 1.49 1.39
N ALA A 120 -3.55 2.61 1.90
CA ALA A 120 -2.64 2.60 3.05
C ALA A 120 -3.29 2.04 4.33
N GLU A 121 -4.58 2.29 4.56
CA GLU A 121 -5.35 1.69 5.67
C GLU A 121 -5.54 0.17 5.48
N THR A 122 -5.75 -0.28 4.25
CA THR A 122 -5.89 -1.72 3.94
C THR A 122 -4.58 -2.44 4.20
N GLU A 123 -3.47 -1.91 3.67
CA GLU A 123 -2.13 -2.43 3.94
C GLU A 123 -1.80 -2.44 5.43
N TYR A 124 -2.19 -1.39 6.18
CA TYR A 124 -1.97 -1.35 7.62
C TYR A 124 -2.62 -2.56 8.34
N ARG A 125 -3.85 -2.91 7.96
CA ARG A 125 -4.57 -4.05 8.55
C ARG A 125 -3.95 -5.38 8.14
N GLU A 126 -3.54 -5.51 6.88
CA GLU A 126 -2.84 -6.70 6.40
C GLU A 126 -1.54 -6.92 7.19
N GLN A 127 -0.72 -5.88 7.33
CA GLN A 127 0.54 -5.96 8.07
C GLN A 127 0.32 -6.22 9.56
N GLN A 128 -0.73 -5.66 10.15
CA GLN A 128 -1.13 -5.98 11.52
C GLN A 128 -1.49 -7.47 11.68
N GLY A 129 -2.20 -8.06 10.72
CA GLY A 129 -2.51 -9.49 10.69
C GLY A 129 -1.26 -10.35 10.62
N LEU A 130 -0.35 -10.06 9.69
CA LEU A 130 0.93 -10.76 9.54
C LEU A 130 1.82 -10.65 10.79
N GLU A 131 1.92 -9.46 11.38
CA GLU A 131 2.66 -9.25 12.63
C GLU A 131 2.11 -10.12 13.76
N SER A 132 0.78 -10.19 13.91
CA SER A 132 0.12 -11.00 14.94
C SER A 132 0.38 -12.50 14.75
N GLN A 133 0.37 -12.97 13.50
CA GLN A 133 0.65 -14.36 13.16
C GLN A 133 2.09 -14.73 13.50
N VAL A 134 3.07 -13.89 13.11
CA VAL A 134 4.49 -14.15 13.38
C VAL A 134 4.77 -14.06 14.88
N LYS A 135 4.12 -13.14 15.62
CA LYS A 135 4.23 -13.08 17.10
C LYS A 135 3.75 -14.37 17.75
N ALA A 136 2.63 -14.93 17.30
CA ALA A 136 2.17 -16.23 17.80
C ALA A 136 3.21 -17.34 17.55
N MET A 137 3.86 -17.35 16.37
CA MET A 137 4.95 -18.29 16.08
C MET A 137 6.17 -18.09 17.02
N VAL A 138 6.50 -16.84 17.36
CA VAL A 138 7.56 -16.54 18.35
C VAL A 138 7.20 -17.12 19.71
N ASP A 139 5.94 -16.99 20.15
CA ASP A 139 5.48 -17.52 21.43
C ASP A 139 5.54 -19.06 21.48
N VAL A 140 5.14 -19.73 20.39
CA VAL A 140 5.28 -21.20 20.25
C VAL A 140 6.75 -21.59 20.36
N LYS A 141 7.66 -20.93 19.64
CA LYS A 141 9.10 -21.25 19.71
C LYS A 141 9.70 -20.93 21.07
N LYS A 142 9.20 -19.91 21.77
CA LYS A 142 9.60 -19.60 23.15
C LYS A 142 9.19 -20.71 24.11
N GLN A 143 7.99 -21.28 23.96
CA GLN A 143 7.55 -22.43 24.74
C GLN A 143 8.41 -23.67 24.43
N GLU A 144 8.71 -23.94 23.17
CA GLU A 144 9.58 -25.03 22.75
C GLU A 144 10.98 -24.95 23.39
N VAL A 145 11.62 -23.77 23.37
CA VAL A 145 12.90 -23.54 24.06
C VAL A 145 12.81 -23.81 25.56
N SER A 146 11.70 -23.41 26.20
CA SER A 146 11.49 -23.67 27.63
C SER A 146 11.30 -25.15 27.93
N THR A 147 10.59 -25.88 27.08
CA THR A 147 10.39 -27.34 27.21
C THR A 147 11.69 -28.09 27.01
N LEU A 148 12.48 -27.74 25.99
CA LEU A 148 13.80 -28.33 25.75
C LEU A 148 14.78 -28.06 26.90
N ASP A 149 14.72 -26.87 27.52
CA ASP A 149 15.51 -26.56 28.72
C ASP A 149 15.11 -27.44 29.92
N ALA A 150 13.81 -27.67 30.11
CA ALA A 150 13.31 -28.55 31.17
C ALA A 150 13.70 -30.02 30.93
N GLN A 151 13.56 -30.52 29.69
CA GLN A 151 13.96 -31.87 29.30
C GLN A 151 15.47 -32.07 29.47
N ARG A 152 16.29 -31.09 29.04
CA ARG A 152 17.73 -31.10 29.29
C ARG A 152 18.07 -31.21 30.77
N LYS A 153 17.44 -30.39 31.63
CA LYS A 153 17.64 -30.44 33.08
C LYS A 153 17.21 -31.78 33.70
N LEU A 154 16.20 -32.44 33.13
CA LEU A 154 15.79 -33.77 33.56
C LEU A 154 16.82 -34.84 33.16
N ALA A 155 17.31 -34.81 31.92
CA ALA A 155 18.36 -35.68 31.40
C ALA A 155 19.69 -35.52 32.17
N GLU A 156 20.04 -34.30 32.57
CA GLU A 156 21.20 -34.02 33.43
C GLU A 156 21.05 -34.69 34.80
N LYS A 157 19.84 -34.71 35.38
CA LYS A 157 19.55 -35.37 36.66
C LYS A 157 19.57 -36.89 36.57
N SER A 158 19.12 -37.46 35.45
CA SER A 158 19.16 -38.91 35.19
C SER A 158 20.52 -39.41 34.68
N LYS A 159 21.50 -38.50 34.48
CA LYS A 159 22.85 -38.80 33.95
C LYS A 159 22.85 -39.40 32.55
N GLN A 160 21.86 -39.03 31.72
CA GLN A 160 21.77 -39.43 30.31
C GLN A 160 22.54 -38.44 29.43
N GLU A 161 23.87 -38.53 29.40
CA GLU A 161 24.73 -37.55 28.71
C GLU A 161 24.42 -37.38 27.21
N ALA A 162 24.04 -38.46 26.52
CA ALA A 162 23.64 -38.39 25.11
C ALA A 162 22.38 -37.54 24.89
N GLU A 163 21.39 -37.63 25.78
CA GLU A 163 20.16 -36.84 25.70
C GLU A 163 20.42 -35.37 26.03
N VAL A 164 21.32 -35.10 27.00
CA VAL A 164 21.75 -33.73 27.31
C VAL A 164 22.35 -33.04 26.08
N ALA A 165 23.20 -33.75 25.33
CA ALA A 165 23.79 -33.24 24.10
C ALA A 165 22.73 -33.00 23.01
N SER A 166 21.77 -33.93 22.83
CA SER A 166 20.67 -33.78 21.86
C SER A 166 19.80 -32.57 22.18
N PHE A 167 19.28 -32.46 23.40
CA PHE A 167 18.43 -31.35 23.81
C PHE A 167 19.18 -30.01 23.77
N ALA A 168 20.49 -29.99 24.03
CA ALA A 168 21.29 -28.78 23.88
C ALA A 168 21.44 -28.34 22.41
N ALA A 169 21.58 -29.29 21.47
CA ALA A 169 21.61 -28.99 20.04
C ALA A 169 20.25 -28.48 19.54
N GLU A 170 19.17 -29.20 19.86
CA GLU A 170 17.79 -28.82 19.51
C GLU A 170 17.42 -27.45 20.08
N LYS A 171 17.79 -27.16 21.33
CA LYS A 171 17.57 -25.85 21.95
C LYS A 171 18.25 -24.73 21.18
N ARG A 172 19.50 -24.91 20.74
CA ARG A 172 20.23 -23.91 19.95
C ARG A 172 19.55 -23.65 18.61
N ASP A 173 19.03 -24.68 17.95
CA ASP A 173 18.31 -24.53 16.69
C ASP A 173 16.94 -23.85 16.88
N ALA A 174 16.22 -24.19 17.94
CA ALA A 174 14.98 -23.50 18.31
C ALA A 174 15.22 -22.02 18.66
N GLU A 175 16.30 -21.70 19.37
CA GLU A 175 16.71 -20.32 19.67
C GLU A 175 17.05 -19.52 18.42
N ARG A 176 17.77 -20.11 17.45
CA ARG A 176 18.05 -19.46 16.15
C ARG A 176 16.76 -19.18 15.38
N HIS A 177 15.84 -20.16 15.35
CA HIS A 177 14.55 -19.98 14.69
C HIS A 177 13.71 -18.88 15.37
N LYS A 178 13.71 -18.83 16.71
CA LYS A 178 13.07 -17.76 17.48
C LYS A 178 13.63 -16.38 17.09
N GLN A 179 14.95 -16.22 17.06
CA GLN A 179 15.60 -14.96 16.69
C GLN A 179 15.25 -14.54 15.26
N PHE A 180 15.16 -15.49 14.32
CA PHE A 180 14.72 -15.21 12.95
C PHE A 180 13.28 -14.68 12.91
N LEU A 181 12.36 -15.31 13.65
CA LEU A 181 10.97 -14.86 13.74
C LEU A 181 10.86 -13.48 14.41
N GLU A 182 11.66 -13.19 15.44
CA GLU A 182 11.71 -11.86 16.07
C GLU A 182 12.15 -10.76 15.09
N LYS A 183 13.13 -11.05 14.22
CA LYS A 183 13.49 -10.14 13.12
C LYS A 183 12.35 -9.94 12.12
N ARG A 184 11.59 -11.00 11.82
CA ARG A 184 10.41 -10.92 10.95
C ARG A 184 9.27 -10.09 11.59
N VAL A 185 9.06 -10.17 12.91
CA VAL A 185 8.14 -9.28 13.63
C VAL A 185 8.58 -7.82 13.50
N SER A 186 9.88 -7.54 13.68
CA SER A 186 10.44 -6.18 13.50
C SER A 186 10.21 -5.64 12.09
N LEU A 187 10.31 -6.50 11.06
CA LEU A 187 10.00 -6.13 9.68
C LEU A 187 8.52 -5.76 9.50
N HIS A 188 7.59 -6.61 9.93
CA HIS A 188 6.15 -6.31 9.79
C HIS A 188 5.73 -5.08 10.60
N GLN A 189 6.32 -4.85 11.77
CA GLN A 189 6.12 -3.62 12.53
C GLN A 189 6.56 -2.39 11.73
N ALA A 190 7.70 -2.45 11.03
CA ALA A 190 8.17 -1.36 10.18
C ALA A 190 7.28 -1.14 8.95
N GLU A 191 6.78 -2.22 8.33
CA GLU A 191 5.84 -2.16 7.20
C GLU A 191 4.51 -1.54 7.63
N LYS A 192 4.01 -1.89 8.82
CA LYS A 192 2.84 -1.25 9.46
C LYS A 192 3.06 0.24 9.71
N ASP A 193 4.22 0.62 10.22
CA ASP A 193 4.56 2.04 10.46
C ASP A 193 4.70 2.83 9.15
N ALA A 194 5.19 2.21 8.07
CA ALA A 194 5.23 2.81 6.74
C ALA A 194 3.83 2.99 6.13
N ALA A 195 2.95 2.01 6.26
CA ALA A 195 1.55 2.12 5.85
C ALA A 195 0.85 3.27 6.59
N ARG A 196 1.07 3.38 7.91
CA ARG A 196 0.57 4.51 8.71
C ARG A 196 1.14 5.86 8.24
N ALA A 197 2.42 5.92 7.91
CA ALA A 197 3.04 7.14 7.37
C ALA A 197 2.43 7.53 6.01
N ARG A 198 2.16 6.55 5.13
CA ARG A 198 1.48 6.77 3.83
C ARG A 198 0.06 7.29 4.01
N LYS A 199 -0.71 6.75 4.96
CA LYS A 199 -2.03 7.28 5.31
C LYS A 199 -1.94 8.75 5.74
N ASN A 200 -1.00 9.09 6.64
CA ASN A 200 -0.80 10.47 7.09
C ASN A 200 -0.38 11.42 5.95
N LEU A 201 0.41 10.94 4.99
CA LEU A 201 0.75 11.70 3.78
C LEU A 201 -0.49 11.94 2.91
N GLY A 202 -1.33 10.92 2.70
CA GLY A 202 -2.59 11.07 1.99
C GLY A 202 -3.52 12.10 2.66
N GLU A 203 -3.60 12.11 4.00
CA GLU A 203 -4.36 13.12 4.76
C GLU A 203 -3.79 14.54 4.58
N ALA A 204 -2.47 14.70 4.65
CA ALA A 204 -1.82 15.98 4.46
C ALA A 204 -2.02 16.50 3.03
N SER A 205 -1.88 15.62 2.04
CA SER A 205 -2.09 15.92 0.61
C SER A 205 -3.53 16.35 0.36
N GLN A 206 -4.51 15.63 0.93
CA GLN A 206 -5.93 16.02 0.83
C GLN A 206 -6.16 17.43 1.39
N ARG A 207 -5.66 17.72 2.60
CA ARG A 207 -5.83 19.05 3.24
C ARG A 207 -5.20 20.16 2.40
N ALA A 208 -4.00 19.94 1.85
CA ALA A 208 -3.33 20.91 0.98
C ALA A 208 -4.15 21.19 -0.29
N LEU A 209 -4.71 20.14 -0.91
CA LEU A 209 -5.54 20.25 -2.11
C LEU A 209 -6.90 20.91 -1.84
N GLU A 210 -7.52 20.67 -0.68
CA GLU A 210 -8.76 21.33 -0.28
C GLU A 210 -8.56 22.83 -0.09
N LEU A 211 -7.45 23.25 0.53
CA LEU A 211 -7.08 24.67 0.64
C LEU A 211 -6.81 25.30 -0.73
N GLU A 212 -6.19 24.55 -1.64
CA GLU A 212 -5.96 25.02 -3.00
C GLU A 212 -7.26 25.16 -3.81
N LEU A 213 -8.23 24.26 -3.61
CA LEU A 213 -9.55 24.37 -4.22
C LEU A 213 -10.26 25.65 -3.74
N GLN A 214 -10.22 25.91 -2.43
CA GLN A 214 -10.76 27.16 -1.87
C GLN A 214 -10.07 28.40 -2.46
N LEU A 215 -8.74 28.35 -2.62
CA LEU A 215 -7.98 29.43 -3.25
C LEU A 215 -8.41 29.64 -4.71
N ALA A 216 -8.60 28.57 -5.47
CA ALA A 216 -9.05 28.63 -6.86
C ALA A 216 -10.45 29.26 -6.97
N ASP A 217 -11.38 28.85 -6.11
CA ASP A 217 -12.73 29.41 -6.07
C ASP A 217 -12.72 30.90 -5.71
N ARG A 218 -11.90 31.31 -4.73
CA ARG A 218 -11.75 32.72 -4.34
C ARG A 218 -11.12 33.58 -5.43
N ARG A 219 -10.14 33.04 -6.17
CA ARG A 219 -9.56 33.73 -7.34
C ARG A 219 -10.62 33.92 -8.43
N ALA A 220 -11.46 32.90 -8.68
CA ALA A 220 -12.56 33.01 -9.64
C ALA A 220 -13.64 34.03 -9.23
N ASP A 221 -13.99 34.09 -7.94
CA ASP A 221 -14.94 35.10 -7.42
C ASP A 221 -14.40 36.52 -7.55
N ARG A 222 -13.11 36.72 -7.25
CA ARG A 222 -12.44 38.00 -7.49
C ARG A 222 -12.51 38.39 -8.96
N ASP A 223 -12.18 37.48 -9.87
CA ASP A 223 -12.17 37.78 -11.30
C ASP A 223 -13.56 38.17 -11.83
N ARG A 224 -14.63 37.60 -11.24
CA ARG A 224 -16.03 37.99 -11.54
C ARG A 224 -16.40 39.39 -11.02
N THR A 225 -15.79 39.85 -9.92
CA THR A 225 -16.10 41.14 -9.28
C THR A 225 -15.15 42.26 -9.67
N ALA A 226 -14.01 41.92 -10.29
CA ALA A 226 -12.94 42.85 -10.66
C ALA A 226 -13.39 44.00 -11.59
N SER A 227 -14.38 43.75 -12.46
CA SER A 227 -14.90 44.76 -13.39
C SER A 227 -16.00 45.66 -12.79
N THR A 228 -16.56 45.29 -11.65
CA THR A 228 -17.81 45.87 -11.11
C THR A 228 -17.65 46.55 -9.76
N ASP A 229 -16.78 46.05 -8.88
CA ASP A 229 -16.54 46.66 -7.55
C ASP A 229 -15.06 46.56 -7.14
N PRO A 230 -14.28 47.65 -7.29
CA PRO A 230 -12.90 47.73 -6.84
C PRO A 230 -12.72 47.51 -5.33
N GLY A 231 -13.71 47.92 -4.51
CA GLY A 231 -13.67 47.74 -3.05
C GLY A 231 -13.90 46.29 -2.63
N ALA A 232 -14.78 45.55 -3.32
CA ALA A 232 -14.88 44.09 -3.17
C ALA A 232 -13.60 43.38 -3.61
N THR A 233 -12.99 43.81 -4.72
CA THR A 233 -11.76 43.23 -5.24
C THR A 233 -10.62 43.26 -4.21
N MET A 234 -10.42 44.38 -3.51
CA MET A 234 -9.40 44.51 -2.46
C MET A 234 -9.66 43.59 -1.26
N ARG A 235 -10.93 43.37 -0.88
CA ARG A 235 -11.31 42.42 0.18
C ARG A 235 -10.97 40.97 -0.24
N HIS A 236 -11.24 40.61 -1.49
CA HIS A 236 -10.86 39.30 -2.02
C HIS A 236 -9.34 39.09 -2.03
N GLU A 237 -8.55 40.11 -2.41
CA GLU A 237 -7.09 40.02 -2.42
C GLU A 237 -6.49 39.72 -1.04
N ASN A 238 -7.02 40.30 0.04
CA ASN A 238 -6.54 40.00 1.39
C ASN A 238 -6.80 38.53 1.78
N VAL A 239 -8.01 38.02 1.50
CA VAL A 239 -8.37 36.62 1.76
C VAL A 239 -7.53 35.66 0.90
N ILE A 240 -7.30 36.02 -0.37
CA ILE A 240 -6.47 35.24 -1.29
C ILE A 240 -5.04 35.12 -0.75
N ARG A 241 -4.43 36.22 -0.27
CA ARG A 241 -3.06 36.17 0.31
C ARG A 241 -2.98 35.28 1.54
N GLU A 242 -3.97 35.34 2.43
CA GLU A 242 -4.03 34.45 3.59
C GLU A 242 -4.17 32.98 3.18
N LEU A 243 -4.99 32.67 2.18
CA LEU A 243 -5.13 31.32 1.64
C LEU A 243 -3.85 30.84 0.94
N GLU A 244 -3.18 31.69 0.16
CA GLU A 244 -1.90 31.37 -0.46
C GLU A 244 -0.85 30.97 0.58
N ARG A 245 -0.77 31.71 1.69
CA ARG A 245 0.09 31.35 2.82
C ARG A 245 -0.28 29.99 3.41
N LYS A 246 -1.57 29.74 3.69
CA LYS A 246 -2.04 28.46 4.24
C LYS A 246 -1.77 27.28 3.31
N VAL A 247 -1.94 27.47 2.00
CA VAL A 247 -1.62 26.45 0.98
C VAL A 247 -0.13 26.12 1.00
N LEU A 248 0.76 27.12 1.06
CA LEU A 248 2.20 26.89 1.14
C LEU A 248 2.61 26.18 2.44
N GLU A 249 2.02 26.55 3.58
CA GLU A 249 2.24 25.87 4.87
C GLU A 249 1.76 24.41 4.83
N ALA A 250 0.62 24.14 4.18
CA ALA A 250 0.10 22.79 3.99
C ALA A 250 0.97 21.96 3.04
N GLN A 251 1.45 22.55 1.93
CA GLN A 251 2.38 21.90 1.00
C GLN A 251 3.73 21.58 1.66
N ARG A 252 4.23 22.46 2.53
CA ARG A 252 5.40 22.17 3.36
C ARG A 252 5.14 20.96 4.27
N THR A 253 3.98 20.92 4.91
CA THR A 253 3.59 19.78 5.77
C THR A 253 3.48 18.48 4.96
N GLU A 254 2.91 18.53 3.75
CA GLU A 254 2.87 17.39 2.82
C GLU A 254 4.29 16.90 2.51
N ALA A 255 5.21 17.79 2.14
CA ALA A 255 6.60 17.43 1.86
C ALA A 255 7.32 16.82 3.09
N ASP A 256 7.08 17.34 4.29
CA ASP A 256 7.61 16.77 5.53
C ASP A 256 7.07 15.35 5.79
N ARG A 257 5.80 15.07 5.43
CA ARG A 257 5.22 13.72 5.50
C ARG A 257 5.77 12.80 4.41
N GLU A 258 6.02 13.31 3.21
CA GLU A 258 6.64 12.55 2.13
C GLU A 258 8.05 12.10 2.51
N LYS A 259 8.83 12.98 3.14
CA LYS A 259 10.12 12.61 3.73
C LYS A 259 9.98 11.50 4.77
N GLN A 260 9.01 11.59 5.68
CA GLN A 260 8.78 10.52 6.68
C GLN A 260 8.50 9.18 6.01
N VAL A 261 7.70 9.14 4.94
CA VAL A 261 7.44 7.91 4.17
C VAL A 261 8.73 7.35 3.57
N ALA A 262 9.56 8.21 2.97
CA ALA A 262 10.85 7.81 2.42
C ALA A 262 11.79 7.23 3.48
N ASP A 263 11.88 7.86 4.66
CA ASP A 263 12.68 7.37 5.79
C ASP A 263 12.20 5.98 6.24
N ARG A 264 10.88 5.74 6.31
CA ARG A 264 10.33 4.41 6.63
C ARG A 264 10.67 3.36 5.56
N HIS A 265 10.67 3.72 4.28
CA HIS A 265 11.07 2.80 3.22
C HIS A 265 12.55 2.41 3.32
N GLN A 266 13.44 3.34 3.67
CA GLN A 266 14.84 3.02 3.93
C GLN A 266 14.99 2.05 5.11
N ASP A 267 14.24 2.28 6.18
CA ASP A 267 14.22 1.42 7.36
C ASP A 267 13.68 0.01 7.07
N ILE A 268 12.68 -0.14 6.19
CA ILE A 268 12.22 -1.44 5.70
C ILE A 268 13.32 -2.13 4.90
N ALA A 269 13.99 -1.42 3.99
CA ALA A 269 15.06 -1.99 3.18
C ALA A 269 16.20 -2.54 4.04
N LYS A 270 16.61 -1.80 5.10
CA LYS A 270 17.59 -2.26 6.09
C LYS A 270 17.14 -3.56 6.78
N ARG A 271 15.90 -3.61 7.28
CA ARG A 271 15.37 -4.81 7.96
C ARG A 271 15.25 -6.01 7.03
N ARG A 272 14.88 -5.80 5.77
CA ARG A 272 14.85 -6.87 4.74
C ARG A 272 16.24 -7.43 4.48
N LEU A 273 17.26 -6.57 4.43
CA LEU A 273 18.66 -6.98 4.32
C LEU A 273 19.10 -7.81 5.54
N GLU A 274 18.81 -7.35 6.75
CA GLU A 274 19.13 -8.07 7.99
C GLU A 274 18.44 -9.44 8.08
N LEU A 275 17.19 -9.53 7.61
CA LEU A 275 16.44 -10.78 7.57
C LEU A 275 17.03 -11.75 6.54
N TYR A 276 17.41 -11.25 5.35
CA TYR A 276 18.09 -12.04 4.33
C TYR A 276 19.45 -12.56 4.83
N GLN A 277 20.24 -11.72 5.48
CA GLN A 277 21.51 -12.14 6.08
C GLN A 277 21.31 -13.19 7.17
N ALA A 278 20.27 -13.05 8.01
CA ALA A 278 19.93 -14.05 9.01
C ALA A 278 19.53 -15.39 8.39
N GLN A 279 18.78 -15.36 7.28
CA GLN A 279 18.40 -16.55 6.54
C GLN A 279 19.64 -17.24 5.93
N ALA A 280 20.52 -16.49 5.28
CA ALA A 280 21.75 -17.01 4.69
C ALA A 280 22.66 -17.65 5.74
N ALA A 281 22.82 -17.01 6.92
CA ALA A 281 23.60 -17.56 8.03
C ALA A 281 22.99 -18.84 8.61
N ALA A 282 21.66 -18.97 8.61
CA ALA A 282 20.97 -20.18 9.06
C ALA A 282 21.10 -21.35 8.06
N THR A 283 21.18 -21.06 6.76
CA THR A 283 21.31 -22.09 5.71
C THR A 283 22.75 -22.49 5.42
N GLY A 284 23.72 -21.57 5.53
CA GLY A 284 25.13 -21.82 5.22
C GLY A 284 25.94 -22.56 6.29
N ASN A 285 25.31 -22.88 7.43
CA ASN A 285 25.89 -23.66 8.52
C ASN A 285 25.45 -25.15 8.53
N ARG A 286 24.87 -25.62 7.41
CA ARG A 286 24.59 -27.03 7.13
C ARG A 286 25.64 -27.57 6.17
#